data_AF-A0A8J5X5S1-F1
#
_entry.id   AF-A0A8J5X5S1-F1
#
_cell.length_a   1.000
_cell.length_b   1.000
_cell.length_c   1.000
_cell.angle_alpha   90.00
_cell.angle_beta   90.00
_cell.angle_gamma   90.00
#
_symmetry.space_group_name_H-M   'P 1'
#
loop_
_entity.id
_entity.type
_entity.pdbx_description
1 polymer ?
#
loop_
_entity_poly.entity_id
_entity_poly.type
_entity_poly.pdbx_seq_one_letter_code
_entity_poly.pdbx_strand_id
1 'polypeptide(L)'
;MAPTEASCCRGLEGLELWGPAVNWGSDHRLPSSAACCASCKAMCNHGDCLCDSWVFCGDKIRCDHRFGECWLKKQKDVMAPAVIAKGDDVMWTSGLVFGKGEGIVGLETNLGTLRIQVSALCC
;
A
#
# COMPACT_ATOMS: atom_id res chain seq x y z
N MET A 1 -5.82 10.01 21.73
CA MET A 1 -5.86 8.58 21.35
C MET A 1 -5.04 8.42 20.09
N ALA A 2 -3.94 7.67 20.15
CA ALA A 2 -3.18 7.33 18.94
C ALA A 2 -4.05 6.44 18.03
N PRO A 3 -3.98 6.59 16.70
CA PRO A 3 -4.69 5.70 15.79
C PRO A 3 -4.18 4.27 16.02
N THR A 4 -5.09 3.30 16.13
CA THR A 4 -4.69 1.88 16.12
C THR A 4 -4.16 1.53 14.73
N GLU A 5 -3.21 0.60 14.60
CA GLU A 5 -2.64 0.16 13.31
C GLU A 5 -3.69 -0.22 12.23
N ALA A 6 -4.89 -0.59 12.67
CA ALA A 6 -6.05 -0.88 11.82
C ALA A 6 -6.64 0.36 11.10
N SER A 7 -6.40 1.56 11.61
CA SER A 7 -6.95 2.82 11.07
C SER A 7 -6.16 3.40 9.87
N CYS A 8 -4.97 2.85 9.57
CA CYS A 8 -4.04 3.37 8.54
C CYS A 8 -4.07 2.54 7.24
N CYS A 9 -5.26 2.31 6.69
CA CYS A 9 -5.45 1.45 5.52
C CYS A 9 -6.32 2.12 4.43
N ARG A 10 -6.39 3.45 4.39
CA ARG A 10 -7.21 4.18 3.39
C ARG A 10 -6.56 4.21 1.99
N GLY A 11 -5.23 4.31 1.94
CA GLY A 11 -4.49 4.52 0.69
C GLY A 11 -4.62 5.95 0.14
N LEU A 12 -4.03 6.20 -1.01
CA LEU A 12 -4.18 7.43 -1.79
C LEU A 12 -5.06 7.16 -3.01
N GLU A 13 -6.16 7.88 -3.13
CA GLU A 13 -7.00 7.88 -4.34
C GLU A 13 -6.26 8.53 -5.52
N GLY A 14 -6.58 8.08 -6.74
CA GLY A 14 -5.94 8.63 -7.93
C GLY A 14 -4.47 8.27 -8.03
N LEU A 15 -4.06 7.10 -7.52
CA LEU A 15 -2.68 6.62 -7.57
C LEU A 15 -2.68 5.18 -8.07
N GLU A 16 -1.82 4.89 -9.04
CA GLU A 16 -1.55 3.53 -9.51
C GLU A 16 -0.10 3.14 -9.21
N LEU A 17 0.07 2.17 -8.32
CA LEU A 17 1.35 1.54 -8.03
C LEU A 17 1.53 0.28 -8.87
N TRP A 18 2.67 0.20 -9.56
CA TRP A 18 3.08 -0.99 -10.29
C TRP A 18 3.94 -1.91 -9.44
N GLY A 19 3.89 -3.19 -9.76
CA GLY A 19 4.72 -4.23 -9.18
C GLY A 19 4.21 -5.59 -9.65
N PRO A 20 5.07 -6.63 -9.64
CA PRO A 20 4.61 -8.01 -9.82
C PRO A 20 3.46 -8.33 -8.86
N ALA A 21 2.39 -8.88 -9.42
CA ALA A 21 1.25 -9.34 -8.63
C ALA A 21 1.64 -10.57 -7.82
N VAL A 22 1.45 -10.50 -6.50
CA VAL A 22 1.52 -11.66 -5.60
C VAL A 22 0.13 -12.24 -5.33
N ASN A 23 -0.92 -11.48 -5.63
CA ASN A 23 -2.29 -11.96 -5.80
C ASN A 23 -2.99 -11.15 -6.90
N TRP A 24 -3.62 -11.84 -7.84
CA TRP A 24 -4.23 -11.24 -9.03
C TRP A 24 -5.61 -10.67 -8.69
N GLY A 25 -5.83 -9.37 -8.99
CA GLY A 25 -7.08 -8.70 -8.63
C GLY A 25 -8.29 -9.19 -9.42
N SER A 26 -8.09 -9.80 -10.60
CA SER A 26 -9.14 -10.45 -11.39
C SER A 26 -9.92 -11.49 -10.60
N ASP A 27 -9.23 -12.24 -9.74
CA ASP A 27 -9.76 -13.32 -8.92
C ASP A 27 -9.85 -12.94 -7.42
N HIS A 28 -9.37 -11.74 -7.07
CA HIS A 28 -9.34 -11.25 -5.71
C HIS A 28 -10.10 -9.93 -5.60
N ARG A 29 -11.39 -10.03 -5.28
CA ARG A 29 -12.28 -8.88 -5.08
C ARG A 29 -12.63 -8.67 -3.63
N LEU A 30 -12.56 -7.42 -3.17
CA LEU A 30 -12.80 -7.02 -1.78
C LEU A 30 -13.74 -5.81 -1.70
N PRO A 31 -14.41 -5.60 -0.55
CA PRO A 31 -15.45 -4.57 -0.45
C PRO A 31 -14.91 -3.14 -0.29
N SER A 32 -13.62 -2.96 0.01
CA SER A 32 -13.03 -1.64 0.26
C SER A 32 -11.50 -1.63 0.13
N SER A 33 -10.94 -0.42 0.00
CA SER A 33 -9.48 -0.20 0.05
C SER A 33 -8.89 -0.65 1.39
N ALA A 34 -9.63 -0.44 2.49
CA ALA A 34 -9.23 -0.90 3.81
C ALA A 34 -9.14 -2.43 3.90
N ALA A 35 -10.09 -3.15 3.29
CA ALA A 35 -10.01 -4.61 3.21
C ALA A 35 -8.84 -5.07 2.34
N CYS A 36 -8.58 -4.38 1.21
CA CYS A 36 -7.45 -4.68 0.33
C CYS A 36 -6.10 -4.51 1.04
N CYS A 37 -5.92 -3.39 1.75
CA CYS A 37 -4.78 -3.14 2.61
C CYS A 37 -4.61 -4.21 3.69
N ALA A 38 -5.68 -4.57 4.39
CA ALA A 38 -5.64 -5.62 5.41
C ALA A 38 -5.22 -6.98 4.82
N SER A 39 -5.69 -7.30 3.60
CA SER A 39 -5.27 -8.52 2.91
C SER A 39 -3.78 -8.50 2.53
N CYS A 40 -3.24 -7.35 2.15
CA CYS A 40 -1.80 -7.19 1.92
C CYS A 40 -1.00 -7.39 3.22
N LYS A 41 -1.41 -6.72 4.31
CA LYS A 41 -0.79 -6.84 5.64
C LYS A 41 -0.78 -8.28 6.17
N ALA A 42 -1.83 -9.05 5.89
CA ALA A 42 -1.92 -10.45 6.29
C ALA A 42 -0.85 -11.35 5.61
N MET A 43 -0.17 -10.86 4.57
CA MET A 43 0.94 -11.55 3.90
C MET A 43 2.32 -11.16 4.47
N CYS A 44 2.36 -10.48 5.62
CA CYS A 44 3.58 -10.20 6.36
C CYS A 44 3.84 -11.26 7.43
N ASN A 45 5.06 -11.79 7.45
CA ASN A 45 5.51 -12.74 8.45
C ASN A 45 6.84 -12.28 9.07
N HIS A 46 6.84 -11.96 10.36
CA HIS A 46 8.02 -11.56 11.13
C HIS A 46 8.89 -10.44 10.52
N GLY A 47 8.32 -9.60 9.64
CA GLY A 47 9.00 -8.48 9.01
C GLY A 47 9.24 -8.63 7.52
N ASP A 48 9.13 -9.85 6.98
CA ASP A 48 9.12 -10.07 5.53
C ASP A 48 7.68 -10.08 5.02
N CYS A 49 7.38 -9.15 4.11
CA CYS A 49 6.07 -8.98 3.53
C CYS A 49 6.10 -9.43 2.06
N LEU A 50 5.37 -10.50 1.73
CA LEU A 50 5.19 -10.92 0.35
C LEU A 50 4.39 -9.88 -0.45
N CYS A 51 3.49 -9.16 0.22
CA CYS A 51 2.81 -7.98 -0.30
C CYS A 51 3.26 -6.74 0.48
N ASP A 52 3.82 -5.75 -0.20
CA ASP A 52 4.22 -4.47 0.38
C ASP A 52 3.54 -3.28 -0.33
N SER A 53 2.70 -3.56 -1.32
CA SER A 53 1.91 -2.57 -2.04
C SER A 53 0.62 -3.19 -2.56
N TRP A 54 -0.43 -2.38 -2.67
CA TRP A 54 -1.74 -2.82 -3.13
C TRP A 54 -2.42 -1.72 -3.95
N VAL A 55 -3.25 -2.12 -4.91
CA VAL A 55 -4.16 -1.22 -5.64
C VAL A 55 -5.59 -1.76 -5.58
N PHE A 56 -6.57 -0.89 -5.40
CA PHE A 56 -7.98 -1.23 -5.24
C PHE A 56 -8.86 -0.35 -6.12
N CYS A 57 -9.87 -0.95 -6.78
CA CYS A 57 -10.84 -0.21 -7.58
C CYS A 57 -12.20 -0.09 -6.85
N GLY A 58 -12.46 1.07 -6.24
CA GLY A 58 -13.61 1.29 -5.37
C GLY A 58 -14.78 2.07 -5.96
N ASP A 59 -14.63 2.68 -7.14
CA ASP A 59 -15.67 3.49 -7.77
C ASP A 59 -16.40 2.66 -8.83
N LYS A 60 -17.70 2.39 -8.63
CA LYS A 60 -18.48 1.55 -9.55
C LYS A 60 -18.50 2.07 -10.98
N ILE A 61 -18.52 3.39 -11.16
CA ILE A 61 -18.64 4.02 -12.49
C ILE A 61 -17.27 3.99 -13.18
N ARG A 62 -16.21 4.39 -12.47
CA ARG A 62 -14.86 4.49 -13.05
C ARG A 62 -14.20 3.12 -13.24
N CYS A 63 -14.53 2.16 -12.38
CA CYS A 63 -13.94 0.83 -12.41
C CYS A 63 -14.63 -0.13 -13.37
N ASP A 64 -15.92 0.05 -13.65
CA ASP A 64 -16.70 -0.84 -14.51
C ASP A 64 -16.52 -2.32 -14.09
N HIS A 65 -16.09 -3.21 -15.00
CA HIS A 65 -15.84 -4.62 -14.71
C HIS A 65 -14.76 -4.86 -13.64
N ARG A 66 -13.88 -3.89 -13.38
CA ARG A 66 -12.83 -3.97 -12.34
C ARG A 66 -13.31 -3.59 -10.96
N PHE A 67 -14.59 -3.24 -10.79
CA PHE A 67 -15.11 -2.86 -9.48
C PHE A 67 -14.86 -3.94 -8.43
N GLY A 68 -14.26 -3.54 -7.32
CA GLY A 68 -13.88 -4.40 -6.20
C GLY A 68 -12.54 -5.13 -6.37
N GLU A 69 -11.89 -5.08 -7.53
CA GLU A 69 -10.59 -5.73 -7.71
C GLU A 69 -9.56 -5.17 -6.73
N CYS A 70 -8.86 -6.09 -6.06
CA CYS A 70 -7.75 -5.82 -5.16
C CYS A 70 -6.51 -6.54 -5.67
N TRP A 71 -5.54 -5.77 -6.14
CA TRP A 71 -4.29 -6.29 -6.65
C TRP A 71 -3.22 -6.17 -5.57
N LEU A 72 -2.74 -7.31 -5.09
CA LEU A 72 -1.65 -7.37 -4.11
C LEU A 72 -0.33 -7.50 -4.85
N LYS A 73 0.65 -6.65 -4.53
CA LYS A 73 1.87 -6.49 -5.31
C LYS A 73 3.10 -6.44 -4.40
N LYS A 74 4.26 -6.74 -5.01
CA LYS A 74 5.58 -6.57 -4.40
C LYS A 74 6.34 -5.46 -5.11
N GLN A 75 6.87 -4.48 -4.38
CA GLN A 75 7.75 -3.44 -4.89
C GLN A 75 9.18 -3.98 -5.02
N LYS A 76 9.93 -3.41 -5.97
CA LYS A 76 11.39 -3.60 -6.02
C LYS A 76 12.06 -2.87 -4.86
N ASP A 77 11.56 -1.66 -4.55
CA ASP A 77 11.97 -0.83 -3.42
C ASP A 77 10.72 -0.14 -2.85
N VAL A 78 10.32 -0.52 -1.63
CA VAL A 78 9.13 0.03 -0.96
C VAL A 78 9.31 1.48 -0.54
N MET A 79 10.56 1.95 -0.37
CA MET A 79 10.88 3.34 -0.03
C MET A 79 10.87 4.25 -1.27
N ALA A 80 10.95 3.66 -2.47
CA ALA A 80 10.84 4.33 -3.75
C ALA A 80 9.89 3.56 -4.68
N PRO A 81 8.57 3.55 -4.36
CA PRO A 81 7.62 2.69 -5.06
C PRO A 81 7.44 3.10 -6.51
N ALA A 82 7.21 2.11 -7.38
CA ALA A 82 7.01 2.32 -8.80
C ALA A 82 5.61 2.91 -9.07
N VAL A 83 5.53 4.22 -9.24
CA VAL A 83 4.31 4.93 -9.64
C VAL A 83 4.19 4.92 -11.16
N ILE A 84 3.05 4.45 -11.69
CA ILE A 84 2.77 4.49 -13.14
C ILE A 84 1.81 5.62 -13.51
N ALA A 85 0.85 5.92 -12.65
CA ALA A 85 -0.10 7.00 -12.89
C ALA A 85 -0.52 7.69 -11.60
N LYS A 86 -0.82 8.99 -11.70
CA LYS A 86 -1.37 9.79 -10.61
C LYS A 86 -2.31 10.87 -11.16
N GLY A 87 -3.41 11.14 -10.45
CA GLY A 87 -4.35 12.22 -10.76
C GLY A 87 -5.81 11.78 -10.78
N ASP A 88 -6.71 12.74 -11.03
CA ASP A 88 -8.16 12.55 -10.92
C ASP A 88 -8.72 11.54 -11.93
N ASP A 89 -8.03 11.31 -13.05
CA ASP A 89 -8.42 10.32 -14.06
C ASP A 89 -8.00 8.88 -13.70
N VAL A 90 -7.17 8.68 -12.68
CA VAL A 90 -6.69 7.35 -12.26
C VAL A 90 -7.70 6.68 -11.32
N MET A 91 -8.30 5.57 -11.74
CA MET A 91 -9.38 4.90 -11.01
C MET A 91 -8.94 4.16 -9.74
N TRP A 92 -7.63 3.97 -9.57
CA TRP A 92 -7.06 3.17 -8.50
C TRP A 92 -6.88 3.99 -7.22
N THR A 93 -7.21 3.37 -6.09
CA THR A 93 -6.71 3.72 -4.77
C THR A 93 -5.55 2.81 -4.44
N SER A 94 -4.40 3.34 -4.06
CA SER A 94 -3.21 2.53 -3.78
C SER A 94 -2.58 2.83 -2.43
N GLY A 95 -1.89 1.85 -1.86
CA GLY A 95 -1.15 2.03 -0.62
C GLY A 95 0.05 1.11 -0.50
N LEU A 96 0.88 1.41 0.50
CA LEU A 96 2.05 0.62 0.88
C LEU A 96 1.81 -0.08 2.21
N VAL A 97 2.55 -1.15 2.43
CA VAL A 97 2.69 -1.84 3.71
C VAL A 97 4.18 -1.97 3.99
N PHE A 98 4.62 -1.47 5.14
CA PHE A 98 5.99 -1.64 5.60
C PHE A 98 6.06 -2.85 6.54
N GLY A 99 7.03 -3.73 6.29
CA GLY A 99 7.43 -4.77 7.22
C GLY A 99 8.04 -4.20 8.50
N LYS A 100 8.19 -5.06 9.51
CA LYS A 100 8.83 -4.69 10.78
C LYS A 100 10.28 -4.24 10.54
N GLY A 101 10.56 -2.96 10.82
CA GLY A 101 11.88 -2.35 10.61
C GLY A 101 12.05 -1.69 9.23
N GLU A 102 11.10 -1.88 8.32
CA GLU A 102 10.99 -1.08 7.10
C GLU A 102 10.31 0.27 7.40
N GLY A 103 10.44 1.24 6.49
CA GLY A 103 9.93 2.59 6.71
C GLY A 103 10.75 3.40 7.72
N ILE A 104 11.91 2.94 8.19
CA ILE A 104 12.79 3.70 9.08
C ILE A 104 14.01 4.21 8.29
N VAL A 105 14.13 5.53 8.19
CA VAL A 105 15.30 6.20 7.59
C VAL A 105 16.26 6.61 8.71
N GLY A 106 17.52 6.16 8.65
CA GLY A 106 18.58 6.60 9.54
C GLY A 106 19.38 7.74 8.91
N LEU A 107 19.47 8.87 9.60
CA LEU A 107 20.36 9.98 9.24
C LEU A 107 21.52 9.99 10.24
N GLU A 108 22.71 9.64 9.75
CA GLU A 108 23.94 9.67 10.56
C GLU A 108 24.40 11.11 10.78
N THR A 109 24.70 11.45 12.05
CA THR A 109 25.25 12.74 12.45
C THR A 109 26.44 12.53 13.37
N ASN A 110 27.23 13.57 13.64
CA ASN A 110 28.31 13.53 14.61
C ASN A 110 27.86 13.31 16.07
N LEU A 111 26.54 13.39 16.34
CA LEU A 111 25.93 13.17 17.66
C LEU A 111 25.23 11.80 17.75
N GLY A 112 25.24 11.01 16.67
CA GLY A 112 24.56 9.72 16.55
C GLY A 112 23.52 9.68 15.41
N THR A 113 22.77 8.59 15.32
CA THR A 113 21.77 8.36 14.25
C THR A 113 20.40 8.90 14.63
N LEU A 114 19.89 9.87 13.87
CA LEU A 114 18.48 10.25 13.91
C LEU A 114 17.67 9.23 13.11
N ARG A 115 16.67 8.59 13.74
CA ARG A 115 15.77 7.63 13.07
C ARG A 115 14.42 8.29 12.81
N ILE A 116 14.01 8.32 11.54
CA ILE A 116 12.72 8.86 11.10
C ILE A 116 11.86 7.67 10.67
N GLN A 117 10.73 7.47 11.33
CA GLN A 117 9.75 6.46 10.92
C GLN A 117 8.73 7.08 9.97
N VAL A 118 8.73 6.59 8.73
CA VAL A 118 7.76 6.88 7.68
C VAL A 118 6.58 5.93 7.86
N SER A 119 5.42 6.48 8.22
CA SER A 119 4.19 5.71 8.29
C SER A 119 3.57 5.59 6.90
N ALA A 120 3.13 4.38 6.53
CA ALA A 120 2.29 4.20 5.36
C ALA A 120 0.99 5.01 5.55
N LEU A 121 0.63 5.80 4.54
CA LEU A 121 -0.39 6.86 4.54
C LEU A 121 -1.58 6.59 5.49
N CYS A 122 -1.52 7.20 6.67
CA CYS A 122 -2.67 7.47 7.53
C CYS A 122 -3.14 8.90 7.19
N CYS A 123 -4.13 9.06 6.33
CA CYS A 123 -4.96 10.27 6.36
C CYS A 123 -6.17 9.97 7.24
#